data_AF-A0A2A2RHT7-F1
#
_entry.id   AF-A0A2A2RHT7-F1
#
_cell.length_a   1.000
_cell.length_b   1.000
_cell.length_c   1.000
_cell.angle_alpha   90.00
_cell.angle_beta   90.00
_cell.angle_gamma   90.00
#
_symmetry.space_group_name_H-M   'P 1'
#
loop_
_entity.id
_entity.type
_entity.pdbx_description
1 polymer ?
#
loop_
_entity_poly.entity_id
_entity_poly.type
_entity_poly.pdbx_seq_one_letter_code
_entity_poly.pdbx_strand_id
1 'polypeptide(L)'
;MNTFPRRRDQRRLLAVVVLLSSFVLHPSSFAAETSFQIKPGEFPPEGSAHYIGGELIALDHVNRTGVLRPDRTDAQKRGDWDLPLPFTLLPFGSLSYHGASAELRDIPIGTHLQGWFYQTPAEPKDAKDAKGKRAAAKTQVPRYERLSIEAAYNLASRLEDDFSHLARLQRAWRVDAVDLEKNILTVTGITAGKADAKVTLFQLVPGTRVWKGRGFGSIADLAVGQSVFINLTYATLKGPGRCKDIWLDAESRALATAHQQEVHKQNLRERGFAGWIDTVDNQQAVVTVTLFSAFDPKLKELFRVTQTTNDVVTAATAEDNLRTWDQINDRKRGTLLEAKEVPAALGSSGLQVKFKSELLIEGFRPKRVIRLWPGGWRVDDLPREERIYQ
;
A
#
# COMPACT_ATOMS: atom_id res chain seq x y z
N MET A 1 -8.53 56.74 73.05
CA MET A 1 -9.92 56.25 72.97
C MET A 1 -10.41 56.50 71.56
N ASN A 2 -10.47 55.45 70.76
CA ASN A 2 -11.74 54.88 70.27
C ASN A 2 -12.07 55.48 68.89
N THR A 3 -12.40 54.76 67.84
CA THR A 3 -12.42 53.34 67.48
C THR A 3 -12.87 53.36 66.01
N PHE A 4 -12.15 52.62 65.16
CA PHE A 4 -12.53 52.15 63.80
C PHE A 4 -12.97 53.13 62.70
N PRO A 5 -12.19 53.24 61.61
CA PRO A 5 -12.66 53.77 60.32
C PRO A 5 -13.36 52.69 59.48
N ARG A 6 -14.42 53.11 58.78
CA ARG A 6 -15.22 52.33 57.83
C ARG A 6 -14.35 51.77 56.69
N ARG A 7 -14.30 50.45 56.56
CA ARG A 7 -13.96 49.74 55.31
C ARG A 7 -14.98 50.12 54.23
N ARG A 8 -14.52 50.66 53.11
CA ARG A 8 -15.23 50.57 51.83
C ARG A 8 -14.41 49.66 50.93
N ASP A 9 -14.95 48.45 50.77
CA ASP A 9 -14.39 47.37 49.98
C ASP A 9 -14.09 47.80 48.53
N GLN A 10 -12.88 47.46 48.08
CA GLN A 10 -12.54 47.37 46.67
C GLN A 10 -13.38 46.26 46.02
N ARG A 11 -14.48 46.62 45.35
CA ARG A 11 -15.11 45.74 44.37
C ARG A 11 -14.46 45.99 43.01
N ARG A 12 -13.46 45.17 42.68
CA ARG A 12 -13.07 44.93 41.28
C ARG A 12 -14.26 44.28 40.58
N LEU A 13 -14.86 44.97 39.62
CA LEU A 13 -15.84 44.36 38.73
C LEU A 13 -15.11 43.31 37.87
N LEU A 14 -15.51 42.06 38.02
CA LEU A 14 -15.20 40.95 37.14
C LEU A 14 -15.96 41.19 35.82
N ALA A 15 -15.26 41.50 34.73
CA ALA A 15 -15.84 41.42 33.39
C ALA A 15 -15.82 39.95 32.95
N VAL A 16 -16.97 39.27 33.09
CA VAL A 16 -17.21 37.96 32.49
C VAL A 16 -17.46 38.18 31.01
N VAL A 17 -16.46 37.94 30.17
CA VAL A 17 -16.65 37.80 28.72
C VAL A 17 -17.13 36.38 28.46
N VAL A 18 -18.44 36.22 28.28
CA VAL A 18 -19.02 35.00 27.70
C VAL A 18 -18.76 35.06 26.20
N LEU A 19 -17.69 34.41 25.75
CA LEU A 19 -17.53 34.07 24.33
C LEU A 19 -18.51 32.93 24.03
N LEU A 20 -19.72 33.28 23.56
CA LEU A 20 -20.59 32.36 22.85
C LEU A 20 -19.88 31.94 21.56
N SER A 21 -19.21 30.79 21.59
CA SER A 21 -18.74 30.12 20.38
C SER A 21 -19.96 29.60 19.63
N SER A 22 -20.29 30.26 18.52
CA SER A 22 -21.27 29.80 17.53
C SER A 22 -20.82 28.45 16.96
N PHE A 23 -21.32 27.35 17.53
CA PHE A 23 -21.29 26.05 16.87
C PHE A 23 -22.22 26.12 15.66
N VAL A 24 -21.66 26.30 14.47
CA VAL A 24 -22.36 25.94 13.24
C VAL A 24 -22.43 24.42 13.22
N LEU A 25 -23.51 23.88 13.78
CA LEU A 25 -23.92 22.51 13.52
C LEU A 25 -24.24 22.43 12.02
N HIS A 26 -23.33 21.85 11.24
CA HIS A 26 -23.71 21.22 9.99
C HIS A 26 -24.45 19.93 10.33
N PRO A 27 -25.73 19.77 9.94
CA PRO A 27 -26.31 18.44 9.87
C PRO A 27 -25.67 17.75 8.67
N SER A 28 -24.62 16.96 8.91
CA SER A 28 -24.22 15.93 7.95
C SER A 28 -25.28 14.85 7.98
N SER A 29 -26.32 15.07 7.18
CA SER A 29 -27.18 13.99 6.70
C SER A 29 -26.29 13.07 5.86
N PHE A 30 -25.78 12.00 6.47
CA PHE A 30 -25.16 10.92 5.71
C PHE A 30 -26.27 10.23 4.93
N ALA A 31 -26.53 10.72 3.72
CA ALA A 31 -26.95 9.85 2.64
C ALA A 31 -25.93 8.72 2.55
N ALA A 32 -26.38 7.48 2.35
CA ALA A 32 -25.48 6.36 2.11
C ALA A 32 -24.53 6.72 0.95
N GLU A 33 -23.29 7.06 1.27
CA GLU A 33 -22.27 7.38 0.27
C GLU A 33 -22.08 6.12 -0.56
N THR A 34 -22.49 6.21 -1.83
CA THR A 34 -22.17 5.18 -2.81
C THR A 34 -20.65 5.07 -2.91
N SER A 35 -20.12 3.86 -2.71
CA SER A 35 -18.70 3.53 -2.84
C SER A 35 -18.11 4.05 -4.16
N PHE A 36 -16.90 4.61 -4.10
CA PHE A 36 -16.20 5.09 -5.29
C PHE A 36 -15.94 3.94 -6.26
N GLN A 37 -16.27 4.15 -7.54
CA GLN A 37 -16.06 3.18 -8.61
C GLN A 37 -14.85 3.58 -9.45
N ILE A 38 -13.86 2.68 -9.53
CA ILE A 38 -12.67 2.89 -10.34
C ILE A 38 -13.00 2.88 -11.83
N LYS A 39 -12.22 3.62 -12.62
CA LYS A 39 -12.35 3.69 -14.07
C LYS A 39 -11.07 3.22 -14.76
N PRO A 40 -11.16 2.50 -15.89
CA PRO A 40 -9.97 2.07 -16.62
C PRO A 40 -9.10 3.25 -17.08
N GLY A 41 -7.82 3.21 -16.72
CA GLY A 41 -6.82 4.23 -17.08
C GLY A 41 -6.89 5.53 -16.28
N GLU A 42 -7.66 5.56 -15.18
CA GLU A 42 -7.71 6.71 -14.27
C GLU A 42 -7.25 6.31 -12.88
N PHE A 43 -6.37 7.10 -12.27
CA PHE A 43 -5.99 6.93 -10.88
C PHE A 43 -7.13 7.43 -9.97
N PRO A 44 -7.53 6.66 -8.95
CA PRO A 44 -8.58 7.09 -8.04
C PRO A 44 -8.09 8.22 -7.10
N PRO A 45 -9.00 9.06 -6.57
CA PRO A 45 -8.65 10.08 -5.58
C PRO A 45 -8.08 9.48 -4.29
N GLU A 46 -7.14 10.15 -3.64
CA GLU A 46 -6.65 9.73 -2.31
C GLU A 46 -7.81 9.71 -1.30
N GLY A 47 -7.84 8.70 -0.43
CA GLY A 47 -8.89 8.53 0.58
C GLY A 47 -10.20 7.94 0.09
N SER A 48 -10.34 7.63 -1.22
CA SER A 48 -11.56 7.03 -1.78
C SER A 48 -11.67 5.52 -1.59
N ALA A 49 -10.59 4.85 -1.18
CA ALA A 49 -10.53 3.41 -0.99
C ALA A 49 -11.09 2.98 0.37
N HIS A 50 -11.70 1.79 0.41
CA HIS A 50 -12.20 1.17 1.64
C HIS A 50 -11.06 0.45 2.36
N TYR A 51 -10.89 0.70 3.65
CA TYR A 51 -9.81 0.12 4.44
C TYR A 51 -10.21 -1.25 5.00
N ILE A 52 -9.31 -2.24 4.88
CA ILE A 52 -9.44 -3.56 5.49
C ILE A 52 -8.06 -4.03 5.98
N GLY A 53 -7.97 -4.37 7.26
CA GLY A 53 -6.80 -5.04 7.87
C GLY A 53 -6.98 -6.55 7.94
N GLY A 54 -5.89 -7.32 7.84
CA GLY A 54 -5.95 -8.77 8.04
C GLY A 54 -4.66 -9.52 7.75
N GLU A 55 -4.65 -10.81 8.05
CA GLU A 55 -3.51 -11.70 7.82
C GLU A 55 -3.51 -12.23 6.38
N LEU A 56 -2.39 -12.15 5.68
CA LEU A 56 -2.20 -12.83 4.39
C LEU A 56 -2.13 -14.35 4.58
N ILE A 57 -3.10 -15.10 4.08
CA ILE A 57 -3.19 -16.57 4.28
C ILE A 57 -2.95 -17.39 3.01
N ALA A 58 -3.03 -16.76 1.83
CA ALA A 58 -2.68 -17.36 0.55
C ALA A 58 -2.29 -16.27 -0.44
N LEU A 59 -1.43 -16.60 -1.40
CA LEU A 59 -1.04 -15.70 -2.47
C LEU A 59 -0.68 -16.46 -3.75
N ASP A 60 -0.89 -15.79 -4.87
CA ASP A 60 -0.33 -16.10 -6.18
C ASP A 60 0.35 -14.83 -6.67
N HIS A 61 1.66 -14.79 -6.49
CA HIS A 61 2.47 -13.61 -6.83
C HIS A 61 2.57 -13.38 -8.34
N VAL A 62 2.35 -14.42 -9.15
CA VAL A 62 2.39 -14.33 -10.62
C VAL A 62 1.17 -13.58 -11.12
N ASN A 63 -0.01 -13.96 -10.63
CA ASN A 63 -1.26 -13.31 -11.02
C ASN A 63 -1.61 -12.10 -10.14
N ARG A 64 -0.75 -11.76 -9.17
CA ARG A 64 -0.92 -10.65 -8.22
C ARG A 64 -2.25 -10.76 -7.47
N THR A 65 -2.61 -11.97 -7.06
CA THR A 65 -3.82 -12.26 -6.27
C THR A 65 -3.46 -12.85 -4.93
N GLY A 66 -4.35 -12.74 -3.96
CA GLY A 66 -4.16 -13.36 -2.65
C GLY A 66 -5.44 -13.44 -1.85
N VAL A 67 -5.31 -13.88 -0.60
CA VAL A 67 -6.42 -14.01 0.33
C VAL A 67 -5.99 -13.46 1.67
N LEU A 68 -6.73 -12.48 2.17
CA LEU A 68 -6.65 -12.04 3.55
C LEU A 68 -7.63 -12.82 4.41
N ARG A 69 -7.26 -13.08 5.65
CA ARG A 69 -8.19 -13.31 6.76
C ARG A 69 -8.38 -11.96 7.45
N PRO A 70 -9.53 -11.28 7.26
CA PRO A 70 -9.75 -9.97 7.85
C PRO A 70 -9.69 -9.99 9.37
N ASP A 71 -9.32 -8.86 9.95
CA ASP A 71 -9.35 -8.66 11.39
C ASP A 71 -10.77 -8.85 11.95
N ARG A 72 -10.83 -9.42 13.15
CA ARG A 72 -12.11 -9.60 13.83
C ARG A 72 -12.58 -8.27 14.41
N THR A 73 -13.83 -7.92 14.14
CA THR A 73 -14.47 -6.72 14.70
C THR A 73 -15.79 -7.07 15.36
N ASP A 74 -16.22 -6.22 16.31
CA ASP A 74 -17.53 -6.38 16.98
C ASP A 74 -18.72 -6.22 16.02
N ALA A 75 -18.50 -5.66 14.81
CA ALA A 75 -19.51 -5.55 13.77
C ALA A 75 -19.80 -6.89 13.06
N GLN A 76 -18.89 -7.86 13.15
CA GLN A 76 -19.03 -9.18 12.52
C GLN A 76 -19.75 -10.16 13.45
N LYS A 77 -20.66 -10.96 12.90
CA LYS A 77 -21.20 -12.12 13.61
C LYS A 77 -20.13 -13.19 13.72
N ARG A 78 -20.21 -14.02 14.77
CA ARG A 78 -19.26 -15.13 14.99
C ARG A 78 -19.11 -16.08 13.80
N GLY A 79 -20.19 -16.31 13.07
CA GLY A 79 -20.18 -17.17 11.88
C GLY A 79 -19.47 -16.55 10.67
N ASP A 80 -19.20 -15.24 10.70
CA ASP A 80 -18.53 -14.48 9.64
C ASP A 80 -17.05 -14.19 9.95
N TRP A 81 -16.60 -14.51 11.17
CA TRP A 81 -15.20 -14.41 11.52
C TRP A 81 -14.35 -15.37 10.70
N ASP A 82 -13.13 -14.94 10.42
CA ASP A 82 -12.10 -15.71 9.72
C ASP A 82 -12.47 -16.11 8.28
N LEU A 83 -13.61 -15.63 7.75
CA LEU A 83 -13.99 -15.88 6.37
C LEU A 83 -13.00 -15.20 5.43
N PRO A 84 -12.59 -15.88 4.36
CA PRO A 84 -11.56 -15.39 3.46
C PRO A 84 -12.04 -14.16 2.70
N LEU A 85 -11.13 -13.22 2.52
CA LEU A 85 -11.25 -12.08 1.62
C LEU A 85 -10.22 -12.23 0.49
N PRO A 86 -10.65 -12.81 -0.64
CA PRO A 86 -9.83 -12.84 -1.84
C PRO A 86 -9.62 -11.43 -2.38
N PHE A 87 -8.42 -11.16 -2.89
CA PHE A 87 -8.12 -9.90 -3.55
C PHE A 87 -7.30 -10.10 -4.82
N THR A 88 -7.38 -9.12 -5.70
CA THR A 88 -6.50 -8.92 -6.86
C THR A 88 -5.88 -7.54 -6.73
N LEU A 89 -4.57 -7.43 -6.87
CA LEU A 89 -3.92 -6.12 -6.96
C LEU A 89 -4.28 -5.46 -8.28
N LEU A 90 -4.66 -4.18 -8.20
CA LEU A 90 -4.78 -3.34 -9.39
C LEU A 90 -3.42 -3.25 -10.10
N PRO A 91 -3.38 -2.90 -11.41
CA PRO A 91 -2.11 -2.74 -12.12
C PRO A 91 -1.18 -1.74 -11.43
N PHE A 92 -1.74 -0.63 -10.96
CA PHE A 92 -1.05 0.39 -10.17
C PHE A 92 -1.00 0.10 -8.66
N GLY A 93 -1.54 -1.05 -8.24
CA GLY A 93 -1.58 -1.47 -6.86
C GLY A 93 -0.18 -1.60 -6.28
N SER A 94 0.06 -0.93 -5.15
CA SER A 94 1.38 -0.87 -4.50
C SER A 94 1.44 -1.77 -3.28
N LEU A 95 2.58 -2.39 -3.04
CA LEU A 95 2.87 -3.08 -1.78
C LEU A 95 4.07 -2.43 -1.10
N SER A 96 4.03 -2.38 0.23
CA SER A 96 5.17 -1.98 1.05
C SER A 96 5.44 -3.02 2.13
N TYR A 97 6.71 -3.40 2.27
CA TYR A 97 7.19 -4.32 3.28
C TYR A 97 8.41 -3.71 3.97
N HIS A 98 8.48 -3.77 5.30
CA HIS A 98 9.60 -3.20 6.06
C HIS A 98 9.98 -1.75 5.66
N GLY A 99 9.01 -0.93 5.25
CA GLY A 99 9.18 0.49 4.93
C GLY A 99 9.64 0.80 3.51
N ALA A 100 9.77 -0.20 2.62
CA ALA A 100 10.12 -0.01 1.22
C ALA A 100 9.09 -0.68 0.30
N SER A 101 9.07 -0.29 -0.99
CA SER A 101 8.25 -0.95 -2.01
C SER A 101 8.58 -2.44 -2.10
N ALA A 102 7.57 -3.24 -2.45
CA ALA A 102 7.67 -4.69 -2.51
C ALA A 102 6.81 -5.28 -3.63
N GLU A 103 7.11 -6.52 -3.99
CA GLU A 103 6.23 -7.40 -4.74
C GLU A 103 5.49 -8.37 -3.80
N LEU A 104 4.38 -8.95 -4.27
CA LEU A 104 3.60 -9.89 -3.44
C LEU A 104 4.41 -11.12 -3.00
N ARG A 105 5.43 -11.52 -3.78
CA ARG A 105 6.34 -12.63 -3.42
C ARG A 105 7.26 -12.32 -2.24
N ASP A 106 7.49 -11.03 -1.97
CA ASP A 106 8.41 -10.60 -0.91
C ASP A 106 7.73 -10.69 0.46
N ILE A 107 6.40 -10.75 0.50
CA ILE A 107 5.59 -10.75 1.71
C ILE A 107 5.33 -12.19 2.16
N PRO A 108 5.82 -12.61 3.34
CA PRO A 108 5.54 -13.94 3.85
C PRO A 108 4.06 -14.11 4.18
N ILE A 109 3.52 -15.31 3.93
CA ILE A 109 2.23 -15.73 4.50
C ILE A 109 2.28 -15.61 6.04
N GLY A 110 1.15 -15.26 6.64
CA GLY A 110 1.02 -14.97 8.07
C GLY A 110 1.50 -13.56 8.44
N THR A 111 1.69 -12.66 7.47
CA THR A 111 1.98 -11.25 7.72
C THR A 111 0.66 -10.49 7.80
N HIS A 112 0.49 -9.68 8.85
CA HIS A 112 -0.63 -8.75 8.92
C HIS A 112 -0.41 -7.60 7.94
N LEU A 113 -1.44 -7.32 7.15
CA LEU A 113 -1.45 -6.31 6.12
C LEU A 113 -2.58 -5.31 6.36
N GLN A 114 -2.23 -4.04 6.18
CA GLN A 114 -3.08 -2.87 6.18
C GLN A 114 -3.43 -2.59 4.72
N GLY A 115 -4.70 -2.73 4.33
CA GLY A 115 -5.09 -2.70 2.92
C GLY A 115 -6.15 -1.67 2.57
N TRP A 116 -6.08 -1.17 1.33
CA TRP A 116 -7.03 -0.23 0.73
C TRP A 116 -7.60 -0.79 -0.56
N PHE A 117 -8.92 -0.98 -0.56
CA PHE A 117 -9.62 -1.77 -1.55
C PHE A 117 -10.72 -0.98 -2.25
N TYR A 118 -10.94 -1.33 -3.51
CA TYR A 118 -12.08 -0.92 -4.30
C TYR A 118 -12.97 -2.13 -4.60
N GLN A 119 -14.22 -1.84 -4.95
CA GLN A 119 -15.12 -2.88 -5.44
C GLN A 119 -14.79 -3.23 -6.89
N THR A 120 -14.97 -4.49 -7.25
CA THR A 120 -15.07 -4.85 -8.67
C THR A 120 -16.26 -4.08 -9.26
N PRO A 121 -16.07 -3.26 -10.31
CA PRO A 121 -17.18 -2.57 -10.95
C PRO A 121 -18.23 -3.59 -11.36
N ALA A 122 -19.50 -3.30 -11.06
CA ALA A 122 -20.59 -4.15 -11.53
C ALA A 122 -20.55 -4.21 -13.06
N GLU A 123 -20.51 -5.42 -13.64
CA GLU A 123 -20.57 -5.54 -15.08
C GLU A 123 -21.85 -4.85 -15.60
N PRO A 124 -21.77 -4.08 -16.70
CA PRO A 124 -22.96 -3.63 -17.39
C PRO A 124 -23.85 -4.85 -17.66
N LYS A 125 -25.16 -4.73 -17.37
CA LYS A 125 -26.13 -5.85 -17.51
C LYS A 125 -26.14 -6.49 -18.91
N ASP A 126 -25.54 -5.82 -19.90
CA ASP A 126 -25.49 -6.19 -21.32
C ASP A 126 -24.07 -6.55 -21.82
N ALA A 127 -23.06 -6.64 -20.95
CA ALA A 127 -21.71 -7.05 -21.36
C ALA A 127 -21.70 -8.52 -21.80
N LYS A 128 -21.65 -8.74 -23.12
CA LYS A 128 -21.43 -10.04 -23.75
C LYS A 128 -19.97 -10.16 -24.13
N ASP A 129 -19.36 -11.31 -23.86
CA ASP A 129 -18.06 -11.66 -24.39
C ASP A 129 -18.11 -11.74 -25.93
N ALA A 130 -16.94 -11.86 -26.57
CA ALA A 130 -16.82 -12.00 -28.03
C ALA A 130 -17.58 -13.23 -28.60
N LYS A 131 -18.13 -14.10 -27.76
CA LYS A 131 -18.91 -15.29 -28.10
C LYS A 131 -20.39 -15.17 -27.68
N GLY A 132 -20.87 -13.99 -27.30
CA GLY A 132 -22.25 -13.73 -26.93
C GLY A 132 -22.69 -14.29 -25.57
N LYS A 133 -21.77 -14.84 -24.77
CA LYS A 133 -22.03 -15.29 -23.40
C LYS A 133 -21.79 -14.13 -22.43
N ARG A 134 -22.56 -14.07 -21.34
CA ARG A 134 -22.23 -13.17 -20.22
C ARG A 134 -20.79 -13.48 -19.79
N ALA A 135 -19.95 -12.46 -19.68
CA ALA A 135 -18.61 -12.65 -19.17
C ALA A 135 -18.75 -13.20 -17.74
N ALA A 136 -18.42 -14.47 -17.54
CA ALA A 136 -18.27 -14.96 -16.19
C ALA A 136 -16.97 -14.33 -15.68
N ALA A 137 -17.05 -13.48 -14.67
CA ALA A 137 -15.88 -13.05 -13.90
C ALA A 137 -15.18 -14.31 -13.37
N LYS A 138 -14.20 -14.81 -14.12
CA LYS A 138 -13.37 -15.95 -13.73
C LYS A 138 -12.32 -15.44 -12.74
N THR A 139 -12.76 -14.99 -11.57
CA THR A 139 -11.86 -14.86 -10.43
C THR A 139 -11.39 -16.27 -10.08
N GLN A 140 -10.14 -16.60 -10.41
CA GLN A 140 -9.43 -17.83 -10.02
C GLN A 140 -9.13 -17.83 -8.50
N VAL A 141 -10.12 -17.50 -7.70
CA VAL A 141 -10.03 -17.62 -6.25
C VAL A 141 -10.33 -19.08 -5.90
N PRO A 142 -9.64 -19.67 -4.91
CA PRO A 142 -10.02 -20.97 -4.37
C PRO A 142 -11.52 -21.03 -4.08
N ARG A 143 -12.12 -22.21 -4.25
CA ARG A 143 -13.56 -22.45 -4.10
C ARG A 143 -13.99 -22.32 -2.64
N TYR A 144 -13.97 -21.11 -2.09
CA TYR A 144 -14.48 -20.81 -0.77
C TYR A 144 -16.01 -20.72 -0.87
N GLU A 145 -16.70 -21.55 -0.10
CA GLU A 145 -18.17 -21.60 -0.09
C GLU A 145 -18.78 -20.35 0.55
N ARG A 146 -18.05 -19.74 1.49
CA ARG A 146 -18.43 -18.51 2.19
C ARG A 146 -17.26 -17.54 2.17
N LEU A 147 -17.55 -16.26 1.94
CA LEU A 147 -16.58 -15.17 1.88
C LEU A 147 -16.85 -14.15 2.98
N SER A 148 -15.84 -13.33 3.30
CA SER A 148 -15.98 -12.20 4.22
C SER A 148 -17.17 -11.30 3.82
N ILE A 149 -17.78 -10.65 4.81
CA ILE A 149 -18.82 -9.63 4.58
C ILE A 149 -18.32 -8.46 3.73
N GLU A 150 -17.00 -8.25 3.68
CA GLU A 150 -16.35 -7.21 2.88
C GLU A 150 -15.88 -7.71 1.50
N ALA A 151 -16.24 -8.93 1.09
CA ALA A 151 -15.75 -9.56 -0.14
C ALA A 151 -16.09 -8.81 -1.45
N ALA A 152 -17.02 -7.85 -1.41
CA ALA A 152 -17.24 -6.93 -2.52
C ALA A 152 -16.03 -6.02 -2.80
N TYR A 153 -15.22 -5.72 -1.77
CA TYR A 153 -14.00 -4.92 -1.84
C TYR A 153 -12.77 -5.81 -2.04
N ASN A 154 -12.58 -6.27 -3.28
CA ASN A 154 -11.58 -7.27 -3.65
C ASN A 154 -10.48 -6.74 -4.59
N LEU A 155 -10.47 -5.43 -4.92
CA LEU A 155 -9.44 -4.82 -5.75
C LEU A 155 -8.47 -4.00 -4.89
N ALA A 156 -7.28 -4.54 -4.63
CA ALA A 156 -6.30 -3.90 -3.77
C ALA A 156 -5.50 -2.82 -4.51
N SER A 157 -5.51 -1.60 -3.97
CA SER A 157 -4.73 -0.46 -4.45
C SER A 157 -3.45 -0.23 -3.65
N ARG A 158 -3.45 -0.61 -2.38
CA ARG A 158 -2.32 -0.50 -1.47
C ARG A 158 -2.40 -1.61 -0.42
N LEU A 159 -1.27 -2.28 -0.17
CA LEU A 159 -1.09 -3.21 0.94
C LEU A 159 0.22 -2.85 1.67
N GLU A 160 0.17 -2.69 2.98
CA GLU A 160 1.33 -2.34 3.82
C GLU A 160 1.43 -3.33 4.97
N ASP A 161 2.63 -3.85 5.29
CA ASP A 161 2.82 -4.44 6.62
C ASP A 161 2.71 -3.35 7.72
N ASP A 162 2.53 -3.75 8.97
CA ASP A 162 2.36 -2.78 10.06
C ASP A 162 3.56 -1.84 10.19
N PHE A 163 4.78 -2.33 9.93
CA PHE A 163 6.00 -1.52 9.89
C PHE A 163 5.85 -0.39 8.88
N SER A 164 5.51 -0.71 7.63
CA SER A 164 5.39 0.29 6.56
C SER A 164 4.24 1.25 6.86
N HIS A 165 3.15 0.74 7.42
CA HIS A 165 2.01 1.54 7.82
C HIS A 165 2.36 2.55 8.93
N LEU A 166 3.04 2.09 9.97
CA LEU A 166 3.55 2.92 11.07
C LEU A 166 4.52 3.98 10.54
N ALA A 167 5.45 3.60 9.65
CA ALA A 167 6.37 4.53 9.00
C ALA A 167 5.63 5.65 8.26
N ARG A 168 4.63 5.29 7.43
CA ARG A 168 3.85 6.25 6.65
C ARG A 168 3.04 7.21 7.53
N LEU A 169 2.48 6.70 8.62
CA LEU A 169 1.75 7.53 9.58
C LEU A 169 2.66 8.35 10.51
N GLN A 170 3.99 8.22 10.38
CA GLN A 170 4.96 8.80 11.32
C GLN A 170 4.62 8.44 12.76
N ARG A 171 4.28 7.16 12.95
CA ARG A 171 3.82 6.58 14.19
C ARG A 171 4.80 5.54 14.70
N ALA A 172 4.98 5.50 16.02
CA ALA A 172 5.75 4.46 16.70
C ALA A 172 5.06 4.03 18.01
N TRP A 173 5.42 2.87 18.53
CA TRP A 173 4.96 2.41 19.83
C TRP A 173 5.99 2.72 20.90
N ARG A 174 5.63 3.52 21.92
CA ARG A 174 6.46 3.67 23.11
C ARG A 174 6.14 2.53 24.07
N VAL A 175 7.16 1.79 24.52
CA VAL A 175 7.02 0.74 25.54
C VAL A 175 6.75 1.39 26.90
N ASP A 176 5.62 1.06 27.51
CA ASP A 176 5.27 1.52 28.86
C ASP A 176 5.53 0.44 29.91
N ALA A 177 5.32 -0.84 29.58
CA ALA A 177 5.64 -1.97 30.45
C ALA A 177 5.90 -3.27 29.66
N VAL A 178 6.75 -4.13 30.22
CA VAL A 178 7.07 -5.46 29.69
C VAL A 178 6.80 -6.50 30.78
N ASP A 179 5.75 -7.30 30.62
CA ASP A 179 5.40 -8.40 31.52
C ASP A 179 5.75 -9.73 30.83
N LEU A 180 6.95 -10.25 31.11
CA LEU A 180 7.45 -11.48 30.47
C LEU A 180 6.79 -12.75 31.02
N GLU A 181 6.29 -12.72 32.27
CA GLU A 181 5.56 -13.86 32.85
C GLU A 181 4.23 -14.06 32.14
N LYS A 182 3.52 -12.97 31.84
CA LYS A 182 2.24 -12.99 31.11
C LYS A 182 2.41 -12.90 29.60
N ASN A 183 3.62 -12.63 29.11
CA ASN A 183 3.93 -12.34 27.71
C ASN A 183 3.09 -11.16 27.16
N ILE A 184 3.01 -10.08 27.93
CA ILE A 184 2.26 -8.87 27.56
C ILE A 184 3.23 -7.70 27.41
N LEU A 185 3.13 -7.02 26.27
CA LEU A 185 3.80 -5.76 26.01
C LEU A 185 2.77 -4.63 26.05
N THR A 186 2.88 -3.74 27.02
CA THR A 186 2.03 -2.56 27.16
C THR A 186 2.70 -1.38 26.47
N VAL A 187 2.01 -0.76 25.52
CA VAL A 187 2.56 0.37 24.76
C VAL A 187 1.59 1.52 24.60
N THR A 188 2.11 2.71 24.37
CA THR A 188 1.36 3.88 23.93
C THR A 188 1.77 4.23 22.51
N GLY A 189 0.78 4.37 21.62
CA GLY A 189 1.04 4.86 20.27
C GLY A 189 1.38 6.34 20.28
N ILE A 190 2.45 6.72 19.59
CA ILE A 190 2.88 8.11 19.42
C ILE A 190 2.84 8.42 17.92
N THR A 191 1.92 9.29 17.50
CA THR A 191 1.79 9.76 16.11
C THR A 191 2.18 11.23 16.05
N ALA A 192 3.23 11.58 15.30
CA ALA A 192 3.71 12.97 15.19
C ALA A 192 3.86 13.70 16.55
N GLY A 193 4.37 12.99 17.57
CA GLY A 193 4.56 13.51 18.92
C GLY A 193 3.33 13.50 19.83
N LYS A 194 2.14 13.18 19.30
CA LYS A 194 0.90 13.06 20.08
C LYS A 194 0.71 11.61 20.54
N ALA A 195 0.53 11.45 21.85
CA ALA A 195 0.22 10.16 22.46
C ALA A 195 -1.27 9.80 22.32
N ASP A 196 -1.53 8.53 22.09
CA ASP A 196 -2.89 7.98 22.18
C ASP A 196 -3.47 8.11 23.59
N ALA A 197 -4.78 8.24 23.68
CA ALA A 197 -5.48 8.33 24.95
C ALA A 197 -5.49 7.02 25.76
N LYS A 198 -5.31 5.88 25.08
CA LYS A 198 -5.35 4.54 25.70
C LYS A 198 -4.10 3.76 25.31
N VAL A 199 -3.56 3.02 26.28
CA VAL A 199 -2.53 2.03 26.01
C VAL A 199 -3.09 0.88 25.19
N THR A 200 -2.20 0.25 24.42
CA THR A 200 -2.47 -0.98 23.68
C THR A 200 -1.68 -2.12 24.30
N LEU A 201 -2.32 -3.28 24.43
CA LEU A 201 -1.70 -4.49 24.93
C LEU A 201 -1.42 -5.42 23.75
N PHE A 202 -0.14 -5.68 23.50
CA PHE A 202 0.30 -6.65 22.51
C PHE A 202 0.68 -7.96 23.19
N GLN A 203 0.32 -9.08 22.57
CA GLN A 203 0.76 -10.39 23.01
C GLN A 203 2.13 -10.71 22.44
N LEU A 204 3.11 -10.94 23.31
CA LEU A 204 4.39 -11.52 22.95
C LEU A 204 4.23 -13.04 22.80
N VAL A 205 4.98 -13.62 21.88
CA VAL A 205 5.07 -15.08 21.72
C VAL A 205 6.54 -15.53 21.70
N PRO A 206 6.86 -16.78 22.05
CA PRO A 206 8.23 -17.27 22.06
C PRO A 206 8.96 -17.12 20.71
N GLY A 207 8.21 -17.13 19.61
CA GLY A 207 8.75 -16.93 18.26
C GLY A 207 8.85 -15.46 17.81
N THR A 208 8.61 -14.48 18.69
CA THR A 208 8.71 -13.05 18.34
C THR A 208 10.16 -12.73 18.00
N ARG A 209 10.41 -12.29 16.76
CA ARG A 209 11.76 -11.89 16.34
C ARG A 209 12.02 -10.46 16.80
N VAL A 210 13.16 -10.25 17.47
CA VAL A 210 13.54 -8.93 17.97
C VAL A 210 14.77 -8.46 17.19
N TRP A 211 14.65 -7.29 16.56
CA TRP A 211 15.67 -6.70 15.70
C TRP A 211 16.34 -5.51 16.41
N LYS A 212 17.66 -5.59 16.56
CA LYS A 212 18.47 -4.63 17.32
C LYS A 212 19.75 -4.31 16.57
N GLY A 213 20.01 -3.03 16.30
CA GLY A 213 21.11 -2.59 15.46
C GLY A 213 21.12 -3.35 14.13
N ARG A 214 22.19 -4.11 13.87
CA ARG A 214 22.38 -4.87 12.63
C ARG A 214 22.08 -6.37 12.72
N GLY A 215 21.42 -6.83 13.79
CA GLY A 215 21.16 -8.25 14.02
C GLY A 215 19.92 -8.52 14.88
N PHE A 216 19.94 -9.67 15.55
CA PHE A 216 18.88 -10.08 16.47
C PHE A 216 19.21 -9.69 17.91
N GLY A 217 18.21 -9.18 18.61
CA GLY A 217 18.15 -9.19 20.06
C GLY A 217 17.23 -10.31 20.56
N SER A 218 16.75 -10.14 21.78
CA SER A 218 15.81 -11.01 22.46
C SER A 218 14.67 -10.19 23.06
N ILE A 219 13.61 -10.85 23.50
CA ILE A 219 12.49 -10.17 24.19
C ILE A 219 12.98 -9.49 25.48
N ALA A 220 14.05 -9.99 26.11
CA ALA A 220 14.67 -9.37 27.29
C ALA A 220 15.38 -8.04 26.98
N ASP A 221 15.64 -7.72 25.71
CA ASP A 221 16.21 -6.43 25.30
C ASP A 221 15.16 -5.30 25.24
N LEU A 222 13.87 -5.59 25.41
CA LEU A 222 12.82 -4.58 25.48
C LEU A 222 12.95 -3.74 26.74
N ALA A 223 13.01 -2.42 26.58
CA ALA A 223 13.11 -1.48 27.69
C ALA A 223 11.92 -0.51 27.74
N VAL A 224 11.50 -0.15 28.94
CA VAL A 224 10.50 0.91 29.15
C VAL A 224 11.02 2.24 28.60
N GLY A 225 10.13 3.02 27.96
CA GLY A 225 10.44 4.28 27.29
C GLY A 225 10.95 4.11 25.85
N GLN A 226 11.27 2.88 25.42
CA GLN A 226 11.79 2.61 24.09
C GLN A 226 10.73 2.80 23.00
N SER A 227 11.13 3.36 21.86
CA SER A 227 10.28 3.52 20.69
C SER A 227 10.51 2.40 19.68
N VAL A 228 9.49 1.57 19.48
CA VAL A 228 9.57 0.34 18.68
C VAL A 228 8.56 0.34 17.53
N PHE A 229 8.90 -0.41 16.47
CA PHE A 229 7.96 -0.82 15.43
C PHE A 229 7.60 -2.28 15.63
N ILE A 230 6.35 -2.65 15.37
CA ILE A 230 5.84 -4.00 15.62
C ILE A 230 5.09 -4.45 14.36
N ASN A 231 5.47 -5.60 13.81
CA ASN A 231 4.64 -6.35 12.86
C ASN A 231 3.85 -7.42 13.60
N LEU A 232 2.61 -7.62 13.15
CA LEU A 232 1.66 -8.48 13.81
C LEU A 232 1.37 -9.74 12.97
N THR A 233 0.78 -10.73 13.63
CA THR A 233 0.02 -11.82 12.99
C THR A 233 -1.47 -11.44 12.96
N TYR A 234 -2.35 -12.38 12.56
CA TYR A 234 -3.80 -12.15 12.58
C TYR A 234 -4.30 -11.54 13.90
N ALA A 235 -5.18 -10.54 13.80
CA ALA A 235 -5.85 -9.95 14.96
C ALA A 235 -7.02 -10.82 15.42
N THR A 236 -7.33 -10.74 16.71
CA THR A 236 -8.50 -11.42 17.29
C THR A 236 -9.37 -10.40 18.01
N LEU A 237 -10.58 -10.78 18.41
CA LEU A 237 -11.40 -9.89 19.26
C LEU A 237 -10.74 -9.55 20.60
N LYS A 238 -9.74 -10.32 21.04
CA LYS A 238 -9.06 -10.11 22.32
C LYS A 238 -7.95 -9.07 22.24
N GLY A 239 -7.61 -8.57 21.06
CA GLY A 239 -6.53 -7.61 20.89
C GLY A 239 -5.99 -7.53 19.47
N PRO A 240 -5.07 -6.59 19.23
CA PRO A 240 -4.61 -6.18 17.90
C PRO A 240 -3.82 -7.26 17.14
N GLY A 241 -3.56 -8.43 17.74
CA GLY A 241 -2.74 -9.50 17.18
C GLY A 241 -1.58 -9.86 18.08
N ARG A 242 -0.74 -10.80 17.63
CA ARG A 242 0.48 -11.21 18.31
C ARG A 242 1.68 -10.57 17.64
N CYS A 243 2.68 -10.17 18.43
CA CYS A 243 3.93 -9.67 17.89
C CYS A 243 4.63 -10.76 17.09
N LYS A 244 4.90 -10.50 15.81
CA LYS A 244 5.71 -11.33 14.93
C LYS A 244 7.15 -10.86 14.90
N ASP A 245 7.33 -9.55 14.68
CA ASP A 245 8.62 -8.87 14.65
C ASP A 245 8.55 -7.58 15.46
N ILE A 246 9.62 -7.26 16.18
CA ILE A 246 9.79 -5.99 16.90
C ILE A 246 11.14 -5.38 16.55
N TRP A 247 11.13 -4.13 16.08
CA TRP A 247 12.36 -3.36 15.83
C TRP A 247 12.60 -2.37 16.96
N LEU A 248 13.72 -2.55 17.64
CA LEU A 248 14.07 -1.86 18.88
C LEU A 248 14.61 -0.45 18.66
N ASP A 249 15.21 -0.16 17.51
CA ASP A 249 15.97 1.06 17.28
C ASP A 249 15.90 1.52 15.82
N ALA A 250 16.39 2.73 15.57
CA ALA A 250 16.35 3.32 14.23
C ALA A 250 17.28 2.61 13.25
N GLU A 251 18.39 2.05 13.74
CA GLU A 251 19.36 1.34 12.91
C GLU A 251 18.75 0.04 12.35
N SER A 252 18.07 -0.74 13.19
CA SER A 252 17.42 -1.99 12.74
C SER A 252 16.27 -1.72 11.77
N ARG A 253 15.51 -0.64 11.97
CA ARG A 253 14.49 -0.19 11.01
C ARG A 253 15.10 0.22 9.68
N ALA A 254 16.13 1.06 9.70
CA ALA A 254 16.80 1.52 8.49
C ALA A 254 17.43 0.36 7.70
N LEU A 255 18.03 -0.61 8.39
CA LEU A 255 18.58 -1.80 7.76
C LEU A 255 17.50 -2.66 7.09
N ALA A 256 16.37 -2.89 7.77
CA ALA A 256 15.26 -3.64 7.21
C ALA A 256 14.69 -2.98 5.94
N THR A 257 14.50 -1.65 5.98
CA THR A 257 14.07 -0.85 4.82
C THR A 257 15.08 -0.92 3.69
N ALA A 258 16.37 -0.72 3.96
CA ALA A 258 17.41 -0.76 2.94
C ALA A 258 17.49 -2.14 2.26
N HIS A 259 17.37 -3.22 3.02
CA HIS A 259 17.37 -4.57 2.48
C HIS A 259 16.17 -4.81 1.54
N GLN A 260 14.95 -4.48 1.98
CA GLN A 260 13.78 -4.65 1.12
C GLN A 260 13.83 -3.77 -0.13
N GLN A 261 14.39 -2.57 -0.02
CA GLN A 261 14.59 -1.68 -1.17
C GLN A 261 15.53 -2.32 -2.22
N GLU A 262 16.60 -2.99 -1.81
CA GLU A 262 17.48 -3.71 -2.75
C GLU A 262 16.82 -4.94 -3.37
N VAL A 263 16.01 -5.69 -2.60
CA VAL A 263 15.18 -6.79 -3.13
C VAL A 263 14.26 -6.27 -4.23
N HIS A 264 13.54 -5.17 -3.97
CA HIS A 264 12.61 -4.61 -4.94
C HIS A 264 13.30 -3.99 -6.16
N LYS A 265 14.47 -3.37 -5.98
CA LYS A 265 15.30 -2.90 -7.12
C LYS A 265 15.69 -4.06 -8.04
N GLN A 266 15.99 -5.24 -7.49
CA GLN A 266 16.26 -6.42 -8.30
C GLN A 266 15.01 -6.87 -9.07
N ASN A 267 13.84 -6.91 -8.43
CA ASN A 267 12.57 -7.21 -9.11
C ASN A 267 12.32 -6.25 -10.29
N LEU A 268 12.56 -4.95 -10.09
CA LEU A 268 12.42 -3.93 -11.14
C LEU A 268 13.44 -4.11 -12.27
N ARG A 269 14.70 -4.46 -11.97
CA ARG A 269 15.71 -4.75 -13.01
C ARG A 269 15.27 -5.86 -13.95
N GLU A 270 14.68 -6.92 -13.39
CA GLU A 270 14.24 -8.09 -14.15
C GLU A 270 12.94 -7.85 -14.94
N ARG A 271 11.97 -7.12 -14.35
CA ARG A 271 10.60 -7.00 -14.88
C ARG A 271 10.24 -5.63 -15.44
N GLY A 272 11.10 -4.63 -15.26
CA GLY A 272 10.89 -3.26 -15.69
C GLY A 272 9.86 -2.51 -14.84
N PHE A 273 9.84 -1.20 -15.02
CA PHE A 273 8.88 -0.29 -14.41
C PHE A 273 7.53 -0.43 -15.11
N ALA A 274 6.45 -0.59 -14.35
CA ALA A 274 5.11 -0.63 -14.91
C ALA A 274 4.50 0.77 -15.05
N GLY A 275 3.66 0.96 -16.07
CA GLY A 275 2.90 2.19 -16.25
C GLY A 275 1.71 1.99 -17.18
N TRP A 276 0.84 2.99 -17.22
CA TRP A 276 -0.21 3.07 -18.22
C TRP A 276 0.23 3.89 -19.42
N ILE A 277 -0.14 3.43 -20.60
CA ILE A 277 -0.02 4.22 -21.81
C ILE A 277 -1.10 5.30 -21.80
N ASP A 278 -0.70 6.56 -21.76
CA ASP A 278 -1.60 7.71 -21.80
C ASP A 278 -2.06 7.95 -23.23
N THR A 279 -1.11 8.03 -24.17
CA THR A 279 -1.36 8.32 -25.60
C THR A 279 -0.39 7.59 -26.51
N VAL A 280 -0.81 7.37 -27.76
CA VAL A 280 0.01 6.80 -28.82
C VAL A 280 -0.22 7.60 -30.10
N ASP A 281 0.86 8.16 -30.64
CA ASP A 281 0.90 8.73 -31.99
C ASP A 281 1.41 7.67 -32.95
N ASN A 282 0.50 7.10 -33.75
CA ASN A 282 0.82 6.04 -34.69
C ASN A 282 1.67 6.52 -35.88
N GLN A 283 1.56 7.78 -36.28
CA GLN A 283 2.31 8.31 -37.42
C GLN A 283 3.77 8.54 -37.03
N GLN A 284 4.00 9.04 -35.82
CA GLN A 284 5.35 9.33 -35.31
C GLN A 284 5.98 8.18 -34.53
N ALA A 285 5.22 7.12 -34.26
CA ALA A 285 5.57 6.00 -33.38
C ALA A 285 5.91 6.46 -31.94
N VAL A 286 5.21 7.49 -31.44
CA VAL A 286 5.50 8.09 -30.14
C VAL A 286 4.49 7.65 -29.09
N VAL A 287 4.98 7.26 -27.93
CA VAL A 287 4.20 6.66 -26.84
C VAL A 287 4.43 7.50 -25.59
N THR A 288 3.35 7.89 -24.92
CA THR A 288 3.40 8.58 -23.63
C THR A 288 2.92 7.64 -22.54
N VAL A 289 3.67 7.52 -21.45
CA VAL A 289 3.40 6.56 -20.36
C VAL A 289 3.52 7.27 -19.01
N THR A 290 2.54 7.09 -18.14
CA THR A 290 2.63 7.46 -16.73
C THR A 290 3.02 6.23 -15.91
N LEU A 291 4.17 6.29 -15.22
CA LEU A 291 4.69 5.18 -14.43
C LEU A 291 3.95 5.04 -13.09
N PHE A 292 3.74 3.80 -12.64
CA PHE A 292 3.10 3.50 -11.37
C PHE A 292 4.03 3.75 -10.17
N SER A 293 3.48 4.06 -8.99
CA SER A 293 4.26 4.48 -7.81
C SER A 293 5.01 3.36 -7.07
N ALA A 294 4.92 2.11 -7.52
CA ALA A 294 5.49 0.95 -6.83
C ALA A 294 7.02 0.83 -7.02
N PHE A 295 7.78 1.89 -6.76
CA PHE A 295 9.24 1.90 -6.77
C PHE A 295 9.82 3.07 -5.97
N ASP A 296 11.11 2.99 -5.60
CA ASP A 296 11.83 4.09 -4.92
C ASP A 296 11.87 5.35 -5.79
N PRO A 297 11.32 6.50 -5.35
CA PRO A 297 11.28 7.74 -6.12
C PRO A 297 12.63 8.19 -6.69
N LYS A 298 13.76 7.81 -6.08
CA LYS A 298 15.11 8.11 -6.62
C LYS A 298 15.31 7.51 -8.02
N LEU A 299 14.73 6.34 -8.29
CA LEU A 299 14.86 5.64 -9.57
C LEU A 299 14.21 6.39 -10.75
N LYS A 300 13.42 7.45 -10.50
CA LYS A 300 12.97 8.36 -11.56
C LYS A 300 14.14 8.95 -12.35
N GLU A 301 15.30 9.11 -11.71
CA GLU A 301 16.50 9.66 -12.36
C GLU A 301 17.04 8.79 -13.50
N LEU A 302 16.65 7.51 -13.56
CA LEU A 302 17.01 6.59 -14.64
C LEU A 302 16.33 6.94 -15.97
N PHE A 303 15.26 7.74 -15.94
CA PHE A 303 14.52 8.19 -17.12
C PHE A 303 14.90 9.61 -17.54
N ARG A 304 16.09 10.12 -17.19
CA ARG A 304 16.51 11.46 -17.63
C ARG A 304 16.96 11.45 -19.09
N VAL A 305 16.53 12.47 -19.84
CA VAL A 305 17.04 12.76 -21.18
C VAL A 305 18.36 13.52 -21.04
N THR A 306 19.44 12.97 -21.57
CA THR A 306 20.81 13.46 -21.43
C THR A 306 21.39 14.01 -22.74
N GLN A 307 20.64 13.94 -23.83
CA GLN A 307 21.07 14.21 -25.22
C GLN A 307 22.25 13.33 -25.64
N THR A 308 22.28 12.09 -25.14
CA THR A 308 23.32 11.11 -25.48
C THR A 308 22.71 9.83 -26.07
N THR A 309 23.55 8.92 -26.54
CA THR A 309 23.12 7.59 -27.03
C THR A 309 22.46 6.72 -25.95
N ASN A 310 22.48 7.14 -24.68
CA ASN A 310 21.84 6.44 -23.57
C ASN A 310 20.38 6.84 -23.35
N ASP A 311 19.85 7.80 -24.12
CA ASP A 311 18.44 8.21 -24.08
C ASP A 311 17.56 7.18 -24.81
N VAL A 312 17.58 5.96 -24.29
CA VAL A 312 16.89 4.80 -24.86
C VAL A 312 16.06 4.18 -23.75
N VAL A 313 14.87 3.73 -24.12
CA VAL A 313 14.06 2.83 -23.30
C VAL A 313 13.78 1.57 -24.09
N THR A 314 13.61 0.48 -23.36
CA THR A 314 13.06 -0.76 -23.92
C THR A 314 11.68 -0.96 -23.30
N ALA A 315 10.71 -1.32 -24.11
CA ALA A 315 9.32 -1.41 -23.71
C ALA A 315 8.71 -2.77 -24.09
N ALA A 316 7.87 -3.34 -23.23
CA ALA A 316 7.09 -4.54 -23.53
C ALA A 316 5.66 -4.36 -23.02
N THR A 317 4.67 -4.81 -23.80
CA THR A 317 3.27 -4.73 -23.40
C THR A 317 2.98 -5.76 -22.30
N ALA A 318 2.17 -5.38 -21.32
CA ALA A 318 1.80 -6.24 -20.21
C ALA A 318 0.28 -6.28 -19.99
N GLU A 319 -0.18 -7.36 -19.36
CA GLU A 319 -1.55 -7.46 -18.85
C GLU A 319 -1.69 -6.76 -17.48
N ASP A 320 -2.91 -6.73 -16.94
CA ASP A 320 -3.22 -6.05 -15.67
C ASP A 320 -2.50 -6.65 -14.45
N ASN A 321 -2.14 -7.94 -14.51
CA ASN A 321 -1.26 -8.58 -13.53
C ASN A 321 0.24 -8.30 -13.75
N LEU A 322 0.55 -7.38 -14.66
CA LEU A 322 1.88 -6.90 -15.02
C LEU A 322 2.81 -7.94 -15.69
N ARG A 323 2.25 -9.06 -16.16
CA ARG A 323 2.98 -10.06 -16.94
C ARG A 323 3.05 -9.66 -18.40
N THR A 324 4.20 -9.92 -19.00
CA THR A 324 4.41 -9.82 -20.45
C THR A 324 4.17 -11.17 -21.11
N TRP A 325 3.86 -11.18 -22.41
CA TRP A 325 3.72 -12.42 -23.16
C TRP A 325 5.05 -13.18 -23.27
N ASP A 326 6.05 -12.57 -23.90
CA ASP A 326 7.45 -13.00 -23.92
C ASP A 326 8.36 -11.76 -23.93
N GLN A 327 8.90 -11.36 -22.77
CA GLN A 327 9.62 -10.08 -22.69
C GLN A 327 10.88 -9.99 -23.56
N ILE A 328 11.53 -11.11 -23.91
CA ILE A 328 12.72 -11.06 -24.76
C ILE A 328 12.33 -10.80 -26.22
N ASN A 329 11.29 -11.47 -26.70
CA ASN A 329 10.89 -11.40 -28.10
C ASN A 329 9.93 -10.22 -28.39
N ASP A 330 9.11 -9.85 -27.41
CA ASP A 330 8.11 -8.80 -27.57
C ASP A 330 8.64 -7.40 -27.28
N ARG A 331 9.81 -7.28 -26.64
CA ARG A 331 10.39 -5.96 -26.36
C ARG A 331 10.59 -5.13 -27.62
N LYS A 332 10.36 -3.84 -27.50
CA LYS A 332 10.58 -2.83 -28.54
C LYS A 332 11.46 -1.74 -27.95
N ARG A 333 12.58 -1.47 -28.61
CA ARG A 333 13.44 -0.35 -28.23
C ARG A 333 12.83 0.96 -28.74
N GLY A 334 13.21 2.05 -28.10
CA GLY A 334 12.84 3.38 -28.54
C GLY A 334 13.71 4.46 -27.93
N THR A 335 13.78 5.60 -28.61
CA THR A 335 14.48 6.78 -28.12
C THR A 335 13.61 7.49 -27.09
N LEU A 336 14.15 7.72 -25.89
CA LEU A 336 13.51 8.53 -24.88
C LEU A 336 13.54 9.99 -25.32
N LEU A 337 12.37 10.61 -25.44
CA LEU A 337 12.22 11.98 -25.93
C LEU A 337 12.04 12.97 -24.78
N GLU A 338 11.31 12.57 -23.74
CA GLU A 338 10.96 13.43 -22.62
C GLU A 338 10.71 12.58 -21.37
N ALA A 339 11.06 13.13 -20.21
CA ALA A 339 10.57 12.67 -18.93
C ALA A 339 10.25 13.90 -18.09
N LYS A 340 9.02 13.95 -17.57
CA LYS A 340 8.53 15.10 -16.81
C LYS A 340 7.76 14.67 -15.58
N GLU A 341 7.75 15.55 -14.60
CA GLU A 341 6.92 15.39 -13.42
C GLU A 341 5.47 15.77 -13.75
N VAL A 342 4.55 14.97 -13.25
CA VAL A 342 3.10 15.19 -13.29
C VAL A 342 2.55 15.04 -11.87
N PRO A 343 1.38 15.60 -11.56
CA PRO A 343 0.79 15.45 -10.23
C PRO A 343 0.74 13.97 -9.82
N ALA A 344 1.34 13.66 -8.66
CA ALA A 344 1.25 12.35 -8.08
C ALA A 344 -0.20 12.09 -7.62
N ALA A 345 -0.63 10.83 -7.72
CA ALA A 345 -1.93 10.36 -7.30
C ALA A 345 -1.79 8.96 -6.71
N LEU A 346 -2.85 8.41 -6.12
CA LEU A 346 -2.85 7.04 -5.63
C LEU A 346 -2.49 6.07 -6.77
N GLY A 347 -1.32 5.43 -6.68
CA GLY A 347 -0.81 4.51 -7.70
C GLY A 347 0.03 5.16 -8.81
N SER A 348 0.07 6.49 -8.92
CA SER A 348 0.92 7.20 -9.89
C SER A 348 2.23 7.63 -9.24
N SER A 349 3.35 7.35 -9.90
CA SER A 349 4.66 7.83 -9.45
C SER A 349 4.81 9.35 -9.60
N GLY A 350 3.93 10.02 -10.35
CA GLY A 350 4.13 11.40 -10.76
C GLY A 350 5.24 11.58 -11.80
N LEU A 351 5.65 10.51 -12.49
CA LEU A 351 6.58 10.55 -13.61
C LEU A 351 5.86 10.12 -14.90
N GLN A 352 5.85 11.00 -15.90
CA GLN A 352 5.40 10.70 -17.25
C GLN A 352 6.62 10.69 -18.18
N VAL A 353 6.74 9.64 -18.99
CA VAL A 353 7.82 9.45 -19.97
C VAL A 353 7.24 9.38 -21.37
N LYS A 354 7.95 9.95 -22.33
CA LYS A 354 7.58 9.94 -23.74
C LYS A 354 8.75 9.38 -24.54
N PHE A 355 8.49 8.37 -25.36
CA PHE A 355 9.52 7.75 -26.18
C PHE A 355 9.03 7.45 -27.59
N LYS A 356 9.94 7.47 -28.56
CA LYS A 356 9.69 7.04 -29.93
C LYS A 356 10.08 5.58 -30.08
N SER A 357 9.11 4.69 -30.19
CA SER A 357 9.35 3.27 -30.41
C SER A 357 9.87 3.02 -31.83
N GLU A 358 10.79 2.08 -31.98
CA GLU A 358 11.25 1.59 -33.30
C GLU A 358 10.13 0.85 -34.04
N LEU A 359 9.23 0.21 -33.29
CA LEU A 359 8.08 -0.51 -33.81
C LEU A 359 6.93 -0.43 -32.80
N LEU A 360 5.73 -0.12 -33.29
CA LEU A 360 4.49 -0.24 -32.52
C LEU A 360 3.88 -1.63 -32.74
N ILE A 361 3.61 -2.33 -31.65
CA ILE A 361 2.86 -3.59 -31.66
C ILE A 361 1.45 -3.37 -31.09
N GLU A 362 0.57 -4.36 -31.29
CA GLU A 362 -0.86 -4.24 -31.02
C GLU A 362 -1.23 -3.79 -29.60
N GLY A 363 -0.43 -4.15 -28.60
CA GLY A 363 -0.67 -3.78 -27.20
C GLY A 363 -0.31 -2.34 -26.84
N PHE A 364 0.35 -1.58 -27.73
CA PHE A 364 0.62 -0.16 -27.53
C PHE A 364 -0.66 0.65 -27.77
N ARG A 365 -1.54 0.67 -26.78
CA ARG A 365 -2.84 1.37 -26.82
C ARG A 365 -3.08 2.16 -25.54
N PRO A 366 -3.74 3.32 -25.61
CA PRO A 366 -4.14 4.06 -24.43
C PRO A 366 -4.84 3.15 -23.40
N LYS A 367 -4.55 3.39 -22.11
CA LYS A 367 -5.06 2.65 -20.94
C LYS A 367 -4.52 1.23 -20.76
N ARG A 368 -3.77 0.68 -21.72
CA ARG A 368 -3.08 -0.61 -21.54
C ARG A 368 -1.82 -0.43 -20.69
N VAL A 369 -1.39 -1.53 -20.07
CA VAL A 369 -0.21 -1.57 -19.22
C VAL A 369 1.03 -1.87 -20.07
N ILE A 370 2.14 -1.24 -19.70
CA ILE A 370 3.44 -1.44 -20.33
C ILE A 370 4.52 -1.60 -19.25
N ARG A 371 5.55 -2.39 -19.55
CA ARG A 371 6.81 -2.46 -18.81
C ARG A 371 7.88 -1.66 -19.55
N LEU A 372 8.60 -0.81 -18.84
CA LEU A 372 9.70 -0.01 -19.36
C LEU A 372 11.01 -0.33 -18.62
N TRP A 373 12.08 -0.51 -19.37
CA TRP A 373 13.44 -0.61 -18.89
C TRP A 373 14.22 0.62 -19.35
N PRO A 374 14.83 1.40 -18.44
CA PRO A 374 15.66 2.53 -18.81
C PRO A 374 16.95 2.09 -19.53
N GLY A 375 17.64 3.06 -20.12
CA GLY A 375 18.89 2.84 -20.85
C GLY A 375 19.93 2.09 -19.99
N GLY A 376 20.61 1.12 -20.60
CA GLY A 376 21.63 0.30 -19.93
C GLY A 376 21.08 -0.87 -19.13
N TRP A 377 19.77 -0.96 -18.90
CA TRP A 377 19.18 -2.15 -18.28
C TRP A 377 18.98 -3.25 -19.33
N ARG A 378 19.42 -4.46 -18.99
CA ARG A 378 19.22 -5.65 -19.81
C ARG A 378 17.81 -6.18 -19.59
N VAL A 379 17.14 -6.52 -20.69
CA VAL A 379 15.90 -7.30 -20.63
C VAL A 379 16.28 -8.77 -20.75
N ASP A 380 16.05 -9.53 -19.70
CA ASP A 380 16.37 -10.96 -19.62
C ASP A 380 15.13 -11.83 -19.69
N ASP A 381 15.28 -13.13 -19.49
CA ASP A 381 14.15 -14.04 -19.51
C ASP A 381 13.55 -14.20 -18.11
N LEU A 382 12.24 -14.39 -18.01
CA LEU A 382 11.58 -14.67 -16.72
C LEU A 382 11.33 -16.17 -16.56
N PRO A 383 11.11 -16.68 -15.34
CA PRO A 383 10.57 -18.03 -15.15
C PRO A 383 9.32 -18.27 -16.02
N ARG A 384 9.14 -19.50 -16.52
CA ARG A 384 8.08 -19.81 -17.51
C ARG A 384 6.69 -19.49 -16.97
N GLU A 385 6.46 -19.75 -15.69
CA GLU A 385 5.20 -19.47 -15.00
C GLU A 385 4.85 -17.98 -15.00
N GLU A 386 5.83 -17.09 -15.12
CA GLU A 386 5.60 -15.63 -15.14
C GLU A 386 5.26 -15.10 -16.55
N ARG A 387 5.51 -15.88 -17.60
CA ARG A 387 5.20 -15.51 -18.99
C ARG A 387 3.80 -15.95 -19.36
N ILE A 388 3.09 -15.16 -20.18
CA ILE A 388 1.74 -15.55 -20.62
C ILE A 388 1.84 -16.64 -21.70
N TYR A 389 2.90 -16.61 -22.51
CA TYR A 389 3.23 -17.67 -23.46
C TYR A 389 3.68 -18.92 -22.71
N GLN A 390 3.10 -20.09 -23.05
CA GLN A 390 3.48 -21.40 -22.54
C GLN A 390 3.95 -22.33 -23.64
#